data_AF-A0A2H9P3M1-F1
#
_entry.id   AF-A0A2H9P3M1-F1
#
_cell.length_a   1.000
_cell.length_b   1.000
_cell.length_c   1.000
_cell.angle_alpha   90.00
_cell.angle_beta   90.00
_cell.angle_gamma   90.00
#
_symmetry.space_group_name_H-M   'P 1'
#
loop_
_entity.id
_entity.type
_entity.pdbx_description
1 polymer ?
#
loop_
_entity_poly.entity_id
_entity_poly.type
_entity_poly.pdbx_seq_one_letter_code
_entity_poly.pdbx_strand_id
1 'polypeptide(L)'
;MIRITEKPKVVIKITESFLDTVNILLNLQVGDLSRLEHIKRMILEKKPLYTSDEKYVENLAFTYIKDHQTEEIEQPKLINCHNCSTSIAEDAKFCTLCGTRQERTFKNYNMTKMVKRYNPIQFISIPNSYQNLAIIGGLMAMIPVLFIVARMEPLLDAINYETGSDLSGLITVFISLGIISSILSAIAIAITFLIKNPKKIGRILFFIAFAILATSIMIGVVGFIVILISSNVAYKKRHY
;
A
#
# COMPACT_ATOMS: atom_id res chain seq x y z
N MET A 1 30.32 -55.54 4.37
CA MET A 1 29.77 -55.55 3.00
C MET A 1 28.51 -54.67 3.03
N ILE A 2 28.36 -53.78 2.04
CA ILE A 2 27.18 -52.93 1.73
C ILE A 2 27.07 -51.57 2.46
N ARG A 3 27.48 -50.53 1.72
CA ARG A 3 26.99 -49.12 1.71
C ARG A 3 25.54 -49.11 1.20
N ILE A 4 24.64 -48.13 1.32
CA ILE A 4 24.57 -46.68 0.98
C ILE A 4 23.18 -46.27 1.58
N THR A 5 22.91 -45.13 2.21
CA THR A 5 22.61 -43.84 1.55
C THR A 5 22.38 -42.73 2.57
N GLU A 6 23.11 -41.64 2.39
CA GLU A 6 22.88 -40.32 2.97
C GLU A 6 21.48 -39.80 2.65
N LYS A 7 20.94 -38.97 3.56
CA LYS A 7 20.17 -37.78 3.18
C LYS A 7 20.76 -36.57 3.90
N PRO A 8 20.92 -35.43 3.20
CA PRO A 8 21.62 -34.27 3.73
C PRO A 8 20.73 -33.60 4.77
N LYS A 9 21.18 -33.59 6.03
CA LYS A 9 20.59 -32.69 7.01
C LYS A 9 21.10 -31.30 6.67
N VAL A 10 20.27 -30.53 5.96
CA VAL A 10 20.47 -29.10 5.77
C VAL A 10 20.43 -28.49 7.16
N VAL A 11 21.61 -28.31 7.75
CA VAL A 11 21.82 -27.45 8.90
C VAL A 11 21.59 -26.05 8.37
N ILE A 12 20.38 -25.53 8.54
CA ILE A 12 20.17 -24.08 8.45
C ILE A 12 20.84 -23.51 9.69
N LYS A 13 22.11 -23.16 9.52
CA LYS A 13 22.93 -22.40 10.46
C LYS A 13 22.27 -21.03 10.61
N ILE A 14 21.44 -20.86 11.62
CA ILE A 14 21.10 -19.51 12.08
C ILE A 14 22.32 -19.01 12.85
N THR A 15 22.75 -17.78 12.51
CA THR A 15 23.96 -17.04 12.90
C THR A 15 25.26 -17.43 12.19
N GLU A 16 25.58 -16.72 11.10
CA GLU A 16 26.95 -16.68 10.56
C GLU A 16 27.50 -15.27 10.32
N SER A 17 26.76 -14.19 10.55
CA SER A 17 27.35 -12.86 10.51
C SER A 17 26.78 -11.93 11.58
N PHE A 18 27.67 -11.32 12.37
CA PHE A 18 27.34 -10.19 13.25
C PHE A 18 26.63 -9.06 12.47
N LEU A 19 26.90 -8.96 11.16
CA LEU A 19 26.19 -8.09 10.22
C LEU A 19 24.69 -8.39 10.12
N ASP A 20 24.29 -9.66 10.15
CA ASP A 20 22.89 -10.06 10.04
C ASP A 20 22.12 -9.68 11.29
N THR A 21 22.73 -9.86 12.47
CA THR A 21 22.18 -9.37 13.74
C THR A 21 21.97 -7.86 13.69
N VAL A 22 22.96 -7.11 13.21
CA VAL A 22 22.85 -5.64 13.06
C VAL A 22 21.78 -5.26 12.04
N ASN A 23 21.67 -5.97 10.92
CA ASN A 23 20.62 -5.74 9.92
C ASN A 23 19.23 -6.02 10.49
N ILE A 24 19.06 -7.08 11.29
CA ILE A 24 17.80 -7.37 11.98
C ILE A 24 17.46 -6.22 12.95
N LEU A 25 18.41 -5.76 13.76
CA LEU A 25 18.18 -4.64 14.69
C LEU A 25 17.84 -3.33 13.96
N LEU A 26 18.49 -3.05 12.82
CA LEU A 26 18.15 -1.92 11.94
C LEU A 26 16.74 -2.05 11.36
N ASN A 27 16.36 -3.26 10.90
CA ASN A 27 15.03 -3.54 10.36
C ASN A 27 13.94 -3.43 11.43
N LEU A 28 14.25 -3.80 12.67
CA LEU A 28 13.37 -3.66 13.84
C LEU A 28 13.29 -2.20 14.34
N GLN A 29 14.16 -1.32 13.87
CA GLN A 29 14.28 0.08 14.29
C GLN A 29 14.43 0.26 15.82
N VAL A 30 15.23 -0.60 16.45
CA VAL A 30 15.45 -0.60 17.91
C VAL A 30 16.82 -0.03 18.29
N GLY A 31 16.88 0.70 19.41
CA GLY A 31 18.09 1.38 19.87
C GLY A 31 18.38 2.68 19.12
N ASP A 32 19.64 3.12 19.18
CA ASP A 32 20.24 4.19 18.37
C ASP A 32 20.61 3.67 16.96
N LEU A 33 19.82 4.08 15.96
CA LEU A 33 19.96 3.69 14.56
C LEU A 33 21.26 4.22 13.94
N SER A 34 21.64 5.46 14.26
CA SER A 34 22.88 6.07 13.76
C SER A 34 24.09 5.24 14.19
N ARG A 35 24.06 4.74 15.43
CA ARG A 35 25.08 3.86 15.97
C ARG A 35 25.08 2.49 15.28
N LEU A 36 23.92 1.90 15.03
CA LEU A 36 23.81 0.64 14.29
C LEU A 36 24.27 0.75 12.82
N GLU A 37 23.99 1.86 12.14
CA GLU A 37 24.48 2.15 10.78
C GLU A 37 26.00 2.35 10.76
N HIS A 38 26.55 3.03 11.76
CA HIS A 38 27.99 3.14 11.95
C HIS A 38 28.62 1.74 12.12
N ILE A 39 28.06 0.90 12.98
CA ILE A 39 28.52 -0.47 13.20
C ILE A 39 28.44 -1.30 11.91
N LYS A 40 27.31 -1.23 11.19
CA LYS A 40 27.14 -1.88 9.88
C LYS A 40 28.23 -1.49 8.89
N ARG A 41 28.51 -0.19 8.77
CA ARG A 41 29.57 0.34 7.90
C ARG A 41 30.95 -0.16 8.32
N MET A 42 31.27 -0.16 9.61
CA MET A 42 32.55 -0.68 10.12
C MET A 42 32.74 -2.17 9.79
N ILE A 43 31.69 -2.98 9.89
CA ILE A 43 31.73 -4.41 9.52
C ILE A 43 31.94 -4.58 8.01
N LEU A 44 31.23 -3.81 7.18
CA LEU A 44 31.38 -3.84 5.71
C LEU A 44 32.77 -3.41 5.26
N GLU A 45 33.35 -2.43 5.94
CA GLU A 45 34.72 -1.94 5.71
C GLU A 45 35.80 -2.85 6.34
N LYS A 46 35.39 -3.97 6.97
CA LYS A 46 36.28 -4.93 7.67
C LYS A 46 37.17 -4.27 8.74
N LYS A 47 36.69 -3.22 9.37
CA LYS A 47 37.38 -2.53 10.48
C LYS A 47 37.02 -3.20 11.81
N PRO A 48 37.94 -3.19 12.80
CA PRO A 48 37.63 -3.69 14.13
C PRO A 48 36.56 -2.81 14.78
N LEU A 49 35.60 -3.45 15.45
CA LEU A 49 34.57 -2.76 16.22
C LEU A 49 35.12 -2.39 17.60
N TYR A 50 34.56 -1.33 18.19
CA TYR A 50 34.82 -1.03 19.59
C TYR A 50 34.08 -2.04 20.48
N THR A 51 34.70 -2.44 21.59
CA THR A 51 34.08 -3.33 22.59
C THR A 51 32.78 -2.77 23.17
N SER A 52 32.62 -1.44 23.15
CA SER A 52 31.39 -0.75 23.53
C SER A 52 30.26 -0.92 22.51
N ASP A 53 30.59 -1.07 21.23
CA ASP A 53 29.64 -1.26 20.12
C ASP A 53 29.22 -2.73 20.01
N GLU A 54 30.13 -3.67 20.27
CA GLU A 54 29.83 -5.10 20.37
C GLU A 54 28.83 -5.38 21.49
N LYS A 55 29.13 -4.93 22.72
CA LYS A 55 28.22 -5.06 23.88
C LYS A 55 26.88 -4.39 23.67
N TYR A 56 26.87 -3.27 22.94
CA TYR A 56 25.65 -2.55 22.61
C TYR A 56 24.73 -3.38 21.69
N VAL A 57 25.28 -3.99 20.64
CA VAL A 57 24.53 -4.90 19.75
C VAL A 57 24.11 -6.17 20.47
N GLU A 58 24.96 -6.75 21.31
CA GLU A 58 24.63 -7.94 22.10
C GLU A 58 23.48 -7.70 23.07
N ASN A 59 23.48 -6.57 23.79
CA ASN A 59 22.38 -6.22 24.70
C ASN A 59 21.07 -5.97 23.95
N LEU A 60 21.12 -5.35 22.77
CA LEU A 60 19.95 -5.18 21.92
C LEU A 60 19.45 -6.51 21.37
N ALA A 61 20.35 -7.38 20.90
CA ALA A 61 20.00 -8.72 20.46
C ALA A 61 19.39 -9.54 21.61
N PHE A 62 19.93 -9.43 22.82
CA PHE A 62 19.36 -10.06 24.00
C PHE A 62 17.95 -9.55 24.29
N THR A 63 17.71 -8.24 24.17
CA THR A 63 16.42 -7.63 24.54
C THR A 63 15.34 -7.87 23.50
N TYR A 64 15.69 -7.86 22.21
CA TYR A 64 14.72 -7.85 21.11
C TYR A 64 14.69 -9.14 20.29
N ILE A 65 15.79 -9.90 20.28
CA ILE A 65 15.94 -11.13 19.48
C ILE A 65 15.84 -12.37 20.37
N LYS A 66 16.28 -12.31 21.63
CA LYS A 66 16.24 -13.47 22.54
C LYS A 66 14.81 -13.89 22.95
N ASP A 67 13.87 -12.95 23.01
CA ASP A 67 12.44 -13.26 23.22
C ASP A 67 11.76 -13.86 21.97
N HIS A 68 12.48 -14.03 20.85
CA HIS A 68 12.10 -14.88 19.70
C HIS A 68 12.80 -16.24 19.71
N GLN A 69 13.50 -16.58 20.81
CA GLN A 69 14.10 -17.90 21.06
C GLN A 69 13.60 -18.54 22.37
N THR A 70 12.45 -18.09 22.87
CA THR A 70 11.62 -18.92 23.77
C THR A 70 10.33 -19.37 23.05
N GLU A 71 10.45 -19.70 21.76
CA GLU A 71 10.08 -21.08 21.41
C GLU A 71 11.10 -21.96 22.13
N GLU A 72 10.78 -22.30 23.37
CA GLU A 72 11.18 -23.61 23.84
C GLU A 72 10.71 -24.55 22.70
N ILE A 73 11.66 -25.23 22.06
CA ILE A 73 11.34 -26.54 21.52
C ILE A 73 10.98 -27.35 22.77
N GLU A 74 9.77 -27.17 23.29
CA GLU A 74 9.07 -28.26 23.95
C GLU A 74 9.09 -29.32 22.86
N GLN A 75 9.88 -30.36 23.10
CA GLN A 75 9.74 -31.62 22.37
C GLN A 75 8.24 -31.83 22.16
N PRO A 76 7.78 -32.14 20.93
CA PRO A 76 6.35 -32.20 20.63
C PRO A 76 5.69 -33.00 21.75
N LYS A 77 4.82 -32.37 22.56
CA LYS A 77 4.21 -33.01 23.74
C LYS A 77 3.59 -34.31 23.26
N LEU A 78 4.25 -35.42 23.59
CA LEU A 78 3.80 -36.73 23.16
C LEU A 78 2.66 -37.14 24.08
N ILE A 79 1.48 -37.25 23.50
CA ILE A 79 0.29 -37.77 24.19
C ILE A 79 0.09 -39.23 23.82
N ASN A 80 -0.53 -39.99 24.73
CA ASN A 80 -0.89 -41.36 24.44
C ASN A 80 -2.24 -41.42 23.73
N CYS A 81 -2.32 -42.23 22.68
CA CYS A 81 -3.57 -42.61 22.03
C CYS A 81 -4.54 -43.20 23.05
N HIS A 82 -5.78 -42.71 23.09
CA HIS A 82 -6.81 -43.24 24.01
C HIS A 82 -7.23 -44.68 23.69
N ASN A 83 -6.92 -45.19 22.49
CA ASN A 83 -7.29 -46.55 22.07
C ASN A 83 -6.12 -47.53 22.19
N CYS A 84 -4.96 -47.23 21.59
CA CYS A 84 -3.82 -48.15 21.53
C CYS A 84 -2.61 -47.75 22.38
N SER A 85 -2.72 -46.69 23.17
CA SER A 85 -1.67 -46.17 24.07
C SER A 85 -0.33 -45.76 23.43
N THR A 86 -0.23 -45.76 22.10
CA THR A 86 0.97 -45.30 21.37
C THR A 86 1.17 -43.79 21.55
N SER A 87 2.43 -43.37 21.65
CA SER A 87 2.84 -41.97 21.75
C SER A 87 2.69 -41.27 20.40
N ILE A 88 1.90 -40.19 20.36
CA ILE A 88 1.61 -39.40 19.17
C ILE A 88 1.77 -37.92 19.52
N ALA A 89 2.09 -37.08 18.54
CA ALA A 89 2.09 -35.63 18.72
C ALA A 89 0.70 -35.09 19.11
N GLU A 90 0.65 -34.11 20.01
CA GLU A 90 -0.60 -33.52 20.55
C GLU A 90 -1.52 -32.93 19.48
N ASP A 91 -0.96 -32.52 18.33
CA ASP A 91 -1.66 -31.94 17.19
C ASP A 91 -2.17 -32.99 16.16
N ALA A 92 -1.86 -34.27 16.37
CA ALA A 92 -2.24 -35.32 15.45
C ALA A 92 -3.75 -35.63 15.50
N LYS A 93 -4.43 -35.43 14.37
CA LYS A 93 -5.87 -35.72 14.21
C LYS A 93 -6.20 -37.22 14.25
N PHE A 94 -5.23 -38.08 13.98
CA PHE A 94 -5.38 -39.54 13.92
C PHE A 94 -4.13 -40.24 14.47
N CYS A 95 -4.31 -41.40 15.11
CA CYS A 95 -3.20 -42.25 15.52
C CYS A 95 -2.56 -42.94 14.31
N THR A 96 -1.23 -42.84 14.19
CA THR A 96 -0.46 -43.45 13.09
C THR A 96 -0.35 -44.98 13.17
N LEU A 97 -0.64 -45.58 14.33
CA LEU A 97 -0.56 -47.04 14.52
C LEU A 97 -1.92 -47.74 14.36
N CYS A 98 -2.99 -47.20 14.97
CA CYS A 98 -4.33 -47.84 14.98
C CYS A 98 -5.39 -47.08 14.18
N GLY A 99 -5.07 -45.94 13.57
CA GLY A 99 -5.99 -45.14 12.76
C GLY A 99 -7.10 -44.42 13.54
N THR A 100 -7.14 -44.51 14.87
CA THR A 100 -8.20 -43.91 15.68
C THR A 100 -8.10 -42.38 15.71
N ARG A 101 -9.20 -41.69 15.40
CA ARG A 101 -9.32 -40.22 15.42
C ARG A 101 -9.17 -39.67 16.84
N GLN A 102 -8.40 -38.60 17.02
CA GLN A 102 -8.24 -37.92 18.30
C GLN A 102 -9.07 -36.62 18.27
N GLU A 103 -10.07 -36.48 19.15
CA GLU A 103 -10.84 -35.24 19.30
C GLU A 103 -10.28 -34.44 20.48
N ARG A 104 -9.46 -33.41 20.20
CA ARG A 104 -9.02 -32.45 21.21
C ARG A 104 -9.22 -31.01 20.74
N THR A 105 -9.66 -30.15 21.67
CA THR A 105 -9.95 -28.74 21.45
C THR A 105 -8.66 -27.93 21.26
N PHE A 106 -8.42 -27.47 20.04
CA PHE A 106 -7.40 -26.47 19.73
C PHE A 106 -7.75 -25.15 20.45
N LYS A 107 -6.89 -24.68 21.36
CA LYS A 107 -6.98 -23.29 21.83
C LYS A 107 -6.53 -22.37 20.70
N ASN A 108 -7.49 -21.72 20.03
CA ASN A 108 -7.23 -20.67 19.05
C ASN A 108 -6.46 -19.51 19.72
N TYR A 109 -5.17 -19.39 19.45
CA TYR A 109 -4.40 -18.21 19.81
C TYR A 109 -4.80 -17.05 18.88
N ASN A 110 -5.17 -15.92 19.48
CA ASN A 110 -5.64 -14.75 18.75
C ASN A 110 -4.46 -13.93 18.22
N MET A 111 -4.12 -14.12 16.94
CA MET A 111 -3.07 -13.40 16.20
C MET A 111 -3.17 -11.87 16.23
N THR A 112 -4.34 -11.29 16.57
CA THR A 112 -4.50 -9.82 16.58
C THR A 112 -3.84 -9.12 17.77
N LYS A 113 -3.32 -9.85 18.77
CA LYS A 113 -2.80 -9.25 20.02
C LYS A 113 -1.27 -9.06 20.04
N MET A 114 -0.51 -9.63 19.10
CA MET A 114 0.97 -9.55 19.09
C MET A 114 1.57 -8.53 18.10
N VAL A 115 0.78 -7.77 17.33
CA VAL A 115 1.31 -6.72 16.42
C VAL A 115 1.11 -5.31 17.01
N LYS A 116 1.32 -5.15 18.31
CA LYS A 116 1.02 -3.88 18.99
C LYS A 116 2.12 -3.43 19.95
N ARG A 117 3.38 -3.38 19.51
CA ARG A 117 4.39 -2.53 20.15
C ARG A 117 5.36 -1.91 19.14
N TYR A 118 5.13 -0.61 18.94
CA TYR A 118 6.06 0.48 18.57
C TYR A 118 6.79 0.41 17.22
N ASN A 119 6.32 1.23 16.28
CA ASN A 119 6.97 1.55 15.02
C ASN A 119 7.36 3.05 15.06
N PRO A 120 8.63 3.42 15.23
CA PRO A 120 9.04 4.81 15.33
C PRO A 120 9.65 5.37 14.03
N ILE A 121 9.15 5.01 12.85
CA ILE A 121 9.22 5.90 11.66
C ILE A 121 7.88 5.82 10.91
N GLN A 122 6.97 6.74 11.23
CA GLN A 122 5.94 7.20 10.31
C GLN A 122 6.00 8.72 10.25
N PHE A 123 6.92 9.24 9.44
CA PHE A 123 6.77 10.57 8.85
C PHE A 123 6.52 10.52 7.34
N ILE A 124 6.24 9.33 6.81
CA ILE A 124 5.49 9.16 5.57
C ILE A 124 4.35 8.23 5.96
N SER A 125 3.18 8.80 6.23
CA SER A 125 1.96 8.02 6.39
C SER A 125 1.84 7.17 5.14
N ILE A 126 2.04 5.85 5.24
CA ILE A 126 1.72 4.95 4.14
C ILE A 126 0.24 5.19 3.88
N PRO A 127 -0.10 5.82 2.75
CA PRO A 127 -1.47 6.24 2.51
C PRO A 127 -2.37 5.01 2.55
N ASN A 128 -3.45 5.09 3.32
CA ASN A 128 -4.42 4.02 3.37
C ASN A 128 -4.94 3.73 1.96
N SER A 129 -5.34 2.49 1.68
CA SER A 129 -5.81 2.09 0.33
C SER A 129 -6.84 3.06 -0.29
N TYR A 130 -7.76 3.62 0.52
CA TYR A 130 -8.74 4.60 0.05
C TYR A 130 -8.15 6.00 -0.24
N GLN A 131 -7.09 6.41 0.45
CA GLN A 131 -6.38 7.67 0.19
C GLN A 131 -5.64 7.58 -1.16
N ASN A 132 -5.00 6.44 -1.43
CA ASN A 132 -4.39 6.17 -2.73
C ASN A 132 -5.42 6.22 -3.85
N LEU A 133 -6.57 5.58 -3.65
CA LEU A 133 -7.65 5.59 -4.65
C LEU A 133 -8.14 7.02 -4.93
N ALA A 134 -8.29 7.85 -3.89
CA ALA A 134 -8.72 9.24 -4.05
C ALA A 134 -7.68 10.10 -4.78
N ILE A 135 -6.39 9.90 -4.51
CA ILE A 135 -5.30 10.61 -5.22
C ILE A 135 -5.29 10.23 -6.69
N ILE A 136 -5.30 8.92 -6.99
CA ILE A 136 -5.29 8.43 -8.37
C ILE A 136 -6.54 8.93 -9.12
N GLY A 137 -7.72 8.78 -8.52
CA GLY A 137 -8.97 9.25 -9.12
C GLY A 137 -8.99 10.75 -9.34
N GLY A 138 -8.51 11.53 -8.38
CA GLY A 138 -8.47 12.98 -8.48
C GLY A 138 -7.49 13.48 -9.54
N LEU A 139 -6.30 12.86 -9.66
CA LEU A 139 -5.33 13.17 -10.72
C LEU A 139 -5.86 12.79 -12.11
N MET A 140 -6.49 11.61 -12.23
CA MET A 140 -7.09 11.17 -13.50
C MET A 140 -8.23 12.10 -13.95
N ALA A 141 -8.97 12.71 -13.02
CA ALA A 141 -9.97 13.72 -13.35
C ALA A 141 -9.36 15.08 -13.69
N MET A 142 -8.27 15.48 -13.05
CA MET A 142 -7.63 16.79 -13.21
C MET A 142 -6.86 16.94 -14.53
N ILE A 143 -6.01 15.96 -14.86
CA ILE A 143 -5.05 16.10 -15.96
C ILE A 143 -5.75 16.36 -17.32
N PRO A 144 -6.80 15.61 -17.70
CA PRO A 144 -7.50 15.86 -18.96
C PRO A 144 -8.17 17.23 -18.99
N VAL A 145 -8.76 17.67 -17.88
CA VAL A 145 -9.44 18.97 -17.79
C VAL A 145 -8.45 20.12 -17.97
N LEU A 146 -7.30 20.05 -17.30
CA LEU A 146 -6.24 21.06 -17.46
C LEU A 146 -5.71 21.10 -18.89
N PHE A 147 -5.50 19.94 -19.51
CA PHE A 147 -5.06 19.86 -20.90
C PHE A 147 -6.09 20.48 -21.85
N ILE A 148 -7.38 20.17 -21.68
CA ILE A 148 -8.45 20.73 -22.49
C ILE A 148 -8.48 22.25 -22.31
N VAL A 149 -8.58 22.76 -21.08
CA VAL A 149 -8.64 24.20 -20.80
C VAL A 149 -7.45 24.94 -21.42
N ALA A 150 -6.23 24.40 -21.31
CA ALA A 150 -5.03 24.99 -21.90
C ALA A 150 -5.02 25.02 -23.44
N ARG A 151 -5.86 24.21 -24.10
CA ARG A 151 -5.95 24.12 -25.57
C ARG A 151 -7.21 24.75 -26.14
N MET A 152 -8.19 25.12 -25.31
CA MET A 152 -9.47 25.65 -25.78
C MET A 152 -9.36 27.07 -26.36
N GLU A 153 -8.55 27.94 -25.76
CA GLU A 153 -8.36 29.32 -26.25
C GLU A 153 -7.89 29.38 -27.72
N PRO A 154 -6.75 28.78 -28.10
CA PRO A 154 -6.28 28.87 -29.49
C PRO A 154 -7.21 28.18 -30.49
N LEU A 155 -7.96 27.15 -30.05
CA LEU A 155 -8.91 26.43 -30.90
C LEU A 155 -10.12 27.31 -31.24
N LEU A 156 -10.66 28.02 -30.26
CA LEU A 156 -11.86 28.84 -30.47
C LEU A 156 -11.56 30.17 -31.16
N ASP A 157 -10.37 30.74 -30.97
CA ASP A 157 -9.93 31.92 -31.75
C ASP A 157 -9.87 31.61 -33.24
N ALA A 158 -9.36 30.42 -33.61
CA ALA A 158 -9.35 29.97 -35.00
C ALA A 158 -10.78 29.83 -35.57
N ILE A 159 -11.74 29.33 -34.78
CA ILE A 159 -13.15 29.19 -35.18
C ILE A 159 -13.83 30.56 -35.30
N ASN A 160 -13.58 31.48 -34.36
CA ASN A 160 -14.15 32.82 -34.37
C ASN A 160 -13.68 33.59 -35.61
N TYR A 161 -12.40 33.47 -35.97
CA TYR A 161 -11.84 34.05 -37.18
C TYR A 161 -12.53 33.53 -38.46
N GLU A 162 -12.81 32.24 -38.57
CA GLU A 162 -13.47 31.67 -39.77
C GLU A 162 -14.99 31.91 -39.81
N THR A 163 -15.65 31.96 -38.67
CA THR A 163 -17.12 31.95 -38.59
C THR A 163 -17.70 33.36 -38.38
N GLY A 164 -16.90 34.30 -37.86
CA GLY A 164 -17.34 35.65 -37.48
C GLY A 164 -18.39 35.65 -36.36
N SER A 165 -18.49 34.56 -35.61
CA SER A 165 -19.51 34.35 -34.57
C SER A 165 -18.91 34.55 -33.18
N ASP A 166 -19.46 35.48 -32.41
CA ASP A 166 -19.03 35.76 -31.03
C ASP A 166 -19.26 34.56 -30.10
N LEU A 167 -18.23 33.71 -29.95
CA LEU A 167 -18.25 32.50 -29.12
C LEU A 167 -17.67 32.72 -27.71
N SER A 168 -17.37 33.97 -27.36
CA SER A 168 -16.75 34.37 -26.09
C SER A 168 -17.55 33.93 -24.86
N GLY A 169 -18.90 33.99 -24.93
CA GLY A 169 -19.78 33.53 -23.86
C GLY A 169 -19.70 32.01 -23.62
N LEU A 170 -19.35 31.23 -24.64
CA LEU A 170 -19.22 29.77 -24.51
C LEU A 170 -17.83 29.39 -23.97
N ILE A 171 -16.78 30.18 -24.28
CA ILE A 171 -15.44 30.05 -23.69
C ILE A 171 -15.50 30.18 -22.17
N THR A 172 -16.14 31.24 -21.68
CA THR A 172 -16.24 31.51 -20.24
C THR A 172 -16.98 30.40 -19.50
N VAL A 173 -18.02 29.81 -20.12
CA VAL A 173 -18.74 28.66 -19.57
C VAL A 173 -17.86 27.42 -19.50
N PHE A 174 -17.09 27.10 -20.55
CA PHE A 174 -16.19 25.94 -20.51
C PHE A 174 -15.06 26.09 -19.49
N ILE A 175 -14.42 27.26 -19.43
CA ILE A 175 -13.35 27.54 -18.48
C ILE A 175 -13.87 27.48 -17.05
N SER A 176 -15.02 28.10 -16.78
CA SER A 176 -15.63 28.06 -15.44
C SER A 176 -16.02 26.65 -15.02
N LEU A 177 -16.63 25.85 -15.90
CA LEU A 177 -16.94 24.44 -15.64
C LEU A 177 -15.67 23.61 -15.38
N GLY A 178 -14.60 23.83 -16.15
CA GLY A 178 -13.32 23.17 -15.97
C GLY A 178 -12.68 23.50 -14.62
N ILE A 179 -12.68 24.78 -14.23
CA ILE A 179 -12.18 25.24 -12.93
C ILE A 179 -13.00 24.63 -11.79
N ILE A 180 -14.33 24.63 -11.88
CA ILE A 180 -15.22 24.04 -10.86
C ILE A 180 -14.92 22.55 -10.67
N SER A 181 -14.84 21.79 -11.78
CA SER A 181 -14.51 20.36 -11.74
C SER A 181 -13.13 20.10 -11.11
N SER A 182 -12.17 20.95 -11.44
CA SER A 182 -10.81 20.90 -10.90
C SER A 182 -10.80 21.15 -9.38
N ILE A 183 -11.41 22.25 -8.92
CA ILE A 183 -11.52 22.57 -7.49
C ILE A 183 -12.20 21.42 -6.73
N LEU A 184 -13.27 20.85 -7.30
CA LEU A 184 -14.00 19.76 -6.68
C LEU A 184 -13.13 18.50 -6.52
N SER A 185 -12.30 18.19 -7.51
CA SER A 185 -11.31 17.11 -7.44
C SER A 185 -10.23 17.36 -6.37
N ALA A 186 -9.72 18.59 -6.28
CA ALA A 186 -8.74 18.97 -5.25
C ALA A 186 -9.34 18.84 -3.84
N ILE A 187 -10.59 19.26 -3.66
CA ILE A 187 -11.33 19.11 -2.41
C ILE A 187 -11.52 17.62 -2.07
N ALA A 188 -11.83 16.77 -3.04
CA ALA A 188 -11.97 15.33 -2.84
C ALA A 188 -10.69 14.72 -2.25
N ILE A 189 -9.52 15.08 -2.80
CA ILE A 189 -8.21 14.65 -2.30
C ILE A 189 -7.99 15.19 -0.88
N ALA A 190 -8.15 16.50 -0.66
CA ALA A 190 -7.91 17.15 0.63
C ALA A 190 -8.75 16.54 1.76
N ILE A 191 -10.03 16.26 1.51
CA ILE A 191 -10.96 15.69 2.50
C ILE A 191 -10.49 14.32 3.01
N THR A 192 -9.81 13.52 2.17
CA THR A 192 -9.28 12.21 2.57
C THR A 192 -8.15 12.28 3.60
N PHE A 193 -7.51 13.44 3.73
CA PHE A 193 -6.46 13.71 4.73
C PHE A 193 -7.01 14.47 5.95
N LEU A 194 -7.99 15.36 5.75
CA LEU A 194 -8.58 16.17 6.83
C LEU A 194 -9.48 15.36 7.77
N ILE A 195 -10.22 14.37 7.25
CA ILE A 195 -11.21 13.64 8.03
C ILE A 195 -10.63 12.29 8.45
N LYS A 196 -10.53 12.04 9.76
CA LYS A 196 -10.03 10.77 10.32
C LYS A 196 -11.04 9.62 10.27
N ASN A 197 -12.32 9.92 10.03
CA ASN A 197 -13.43 8.97 10.07
C ASN A 197 -13.75 8.37 8.68
N PRO A 198 -13.37 7.10 8.38
CA PRO A 198 -13.50 6.54 7.04
C PRO A 198 -14.95 6.41 6.56
N LYS A 199 -15.90 6.10 7.47
CA LYS A 199 -17.33 6.01 7.15
C LYS A 199 -17.96 7.36 6.73
N LYS A 200 -17.37 8.49 7.17
CA LYS A 200 -17.82 9.83 6.77
C LYS A 200 -17.20 10.21 5.42
N ILE A 201 -15.92 9.93 5.24
CA ILE A 201 -15.19 10.15 3.98
C ILE A 201 -15.88 9.44 2.82
N GLY A 202 -16.23 8.16 2.98
CA GLY A 202 -16.90 7.39 1.92
C GLY A 202 -18.22 8.01 1.46
N ARG A 203 -19.04 8.51 2.40
CA ARG A 203 -20.30 9.21 2.08
C ARG A 203 -20.04 10.51 1.33
N ILE A 204 -19.05 11.30 1.77
CA ILE A 204 -18.71 12.58 1.13
C ILE A 204 -18.16 12.35 -0.28
N LEU A 205 -17.21 11.41 -0.44
CA LEU A 205 -16.65 11.04 -1.75
C LEU A 205 -17.73 10.56 -2.72
N PHE A 206 -18.74 9.84 -2.25
CA PHE A 206 -19.86 9.40 -3.08
C PHE A 206 -20.64 10.59 -3.67
N PHE A 207 -20.97 11.59 -2.85
CA PHE A 207 -21.64 12.80 -3.34
C PHE A 207 -20.76 13.62 -4.28
N ILE A 208 -19.46 13.73 -3.97
CA ILE A 208 -18.51 14.44 -4.84
C ILE A 208 -18.40 13.75 -6.20
N ALA A 209 -18.35 12.41 -6.25
CA ALA A 209 -18.33 11.67 -7.50
C ALA A 209 -19.55 11.96 -8.38
N PHE A 210 -20.73 12.07 -7.76
CA PHE A 210 -21.96 12.42 -8.48
C PHE A 210 -21.91 13.85 -9.04
N ALA A 211 -21.37 14.80 -8.26
CA ALA A 211 -21.17 16.17 -8.71
C ALA A 211 -20.16 16.26 -9.87
N ILE A 212 -19.05 15.52 -9.82
CA ILE A 212 -18.08 15.42 -10.94
C ILE A 212 -18.77 14.86 -12.19
N LEU A 213 -19.58 13.81 -12.05
CA LEU A 213 -20.33 13.21 -13.15
C LEU A 213 -21.35 14.19 -13.75
N ALA A 214 -22.03 14.99 -12.94
CA ALA A 214 -22.93 16.03 -13.44
C ALA A 214 -22.16 17.09 -14.26
N THR A 215 -20.99 17.54 -13.78
CA THR A 215 -20.17 18.51 -14.51
C THR A 215 -19.65 17.96 -15.84
N SER A 216 -19.27 16.67 -15.90
CA SER A 216 -18.79 16.06 -17.14
C SER A 216 -19.90 15.93 -18.19
N ILE A 217 -21.13 15.60 -17.77
CA ILE A 217 -22.29 15.59 -18.67
C ILE A 217 -22.52 16.99 -19.26
N MET A 218 -22.49 18.03 -18.43
CA MET A 218 -22.68 19.41 -18.92
C MET A 218 -21.61 19.80 -19.94
N ILE A 219 -20.34 19.51 -19.67
CA ILE A 219 -19.24 19.74 -20.61
C ILE A 219 -19.49 18.99 -21.93
N GLY A 220 -19.97 17.74 -21.86
CA GLY A 220 -20.33 16.94 -23.04
C GLY A 220 -21.47 17.54 -23.87
N VAL A 221 -22.52 18.04 -23.21
CA VAL A 221 -23.65 18.71 -23.89
C VAL A 221 -23.19 19.97 -24.60
N VAL A 222 -22.39 20.81 -23.95
CA VAL A 222 -21.86 22.03 -24.61
C VAL A 222 -20.95 21.64 -25.78
N GLY A 223 -20.10 20.62 -25.63
CA GLY A 223 -19.24 20.12 -26.71
C GLY A 223 -20.04 19.62 -27.91
N PHE A 224 -21.14 18.90 -27.66
CA PHE A 224 -22.06 18.46 -28.70
C PHE A 224 -22.69 19.63 -29.48
N ILE A 225 -23.10 20.69 -28.78
CA ILE A 225 -23.65 21.90 -29.41
C ILE A 225 -22.61 22.55 -30.34
N VAL A 226 -21.35 22.66 -29.90
CA VAL A 226 -20.26 23.22 -30.72
C VAL A 226 -20.06 22.40 -32.00
N ILE A 227 -20.09 21.07 -31.91
CA ILE A 227 -19.97 20.18 -33.07
C ILE A 227 -21.15 20.34 -34.03
N LEU A 228 -22.37 20.54 -33.53
CA LEU A 228 -23.53 20.81 -34.39
C LEU A 228 -23.41 22.15 -35.12
N ILE A 229 -22.93 23.19 -34.43
CA ILE A 229 -22.69 24.50 -35.05
C ILE A 229 -21.64 24.38 -36.16
N SER A 230 -20.51 23.73 -35.89
CA SER A 230 -19.45 23.55 -36.89
C SER A 230 -19.93 22.73 -38.08
N SER A 231 -20.74 21.69 -37.84
CA SER A 231 -21.35 20.88 -38.91
C SER A 231 -22.28 21.71 -39.81
N ASN A 232 -23.09 22.59 -39.22
CA ASN A 232 -23.99 23.47 -39.97
C ASN A 232 -23.21 24.48 -40.83
N VAL A 233 -22.15 25.07 -40.28
CA VAL A 233 -21.24 25.98 -41.01
C VAL A 233 -20.59 25.25 -42.19
N ALA A 234 -20.08 24.04 -41.97
CA ALA A 234 -19.46 23.22 -43.01
C ALA A 234 -20.44 22.83 -44.13
N TYR A 235 -21.70 22.54 -43.78
CA TYR A 235 -22.75 22.25 -44.77
C TYR A 235 -23.03 23.46 -45.66
N LYS A 236 -23.15 24.66 -45.07
CA LYS A 236 -23.46 25.90 -45.80
C LYS A 236 -22.34 26.32 -46.77
N LYS A 237 -21.07 26.06 -46.42
CA LYS A 237 -19.89 26.39 -47.26
C LYS A 237 -19.81 25.55 -48.55
N ARG A 238 -20.53 24.43 -48.64
CA ARG A 238 -20.47 23.50 -49.79
C ARG A 238 -21.39 23.89 -50.97
N HIS A 239 -22.20 24.94 -50.81
CA HIS A 239 -23.17 25.41 -51.82
C HIS A 239 -22.77 26.73 -52.52
N TYR A 240 -21.52 27.16 -52.40
CA TYR A 240 -20.92 28.27 -53.15
C TYR A 240 -19.72 27.79 -53.96
#